data_AF-A0A974TUR0-F1
#
_entry.id   AF-A0A974TUR0-F1
#
_cell.length_a   1.000
_cell.length_b   1.000
_cell.length_c   1.000
_cell.angle_alpha   90.00
_cell.angle_beta   90.00
_cell.angle_gamma   90.00
#
_symmetry.space_group_name_H-M   'P 1'
#
loop_
_entity.id
_entity.type
_entity.pdbx_description
1 polymer ?
#
loop_
_entity_poly.entity_id
_entity_poly.type
_entity_poly.pdbx_seq_one_letter_code
_entity_poly.pdbx_strand_id
1 'polypeptide(L)'
;MLIRLIVYGLALFLAAASIAADRGRYVDPRFGFVIDIPSGYAVTQQADNGDGWNYRSADGKVTLAVWAQHLGGKSLRTEAAERLEWYKGDGWNVTYQRETDGWASYSGLKAGTIFYYRAVALCDGAAGYFVLEFPEGLKPDMEKPTLRLVRSFRPVGGCASAPTVAPAAN
;
A
#
# COMPACT_ATOMS: atom_id res chain seq x y z
N MET A 1 8.35 32.05 -66.77
CA MET A 1 8.15 33.06 -65.71
C MET A 1 8.41 32.40 -64.38
N LEU A 2 9.33 32.92 -63.55
CA LEU A 2 9.68 32.28 -62.26
C LEU A 2 8.59 32.51 -61.22
N ILE A 3 8.23 31.49 -60.45
CA ILE A 3 7.73 31.66 -59.09
C ILE A 3 8.54 30.74 -58.18
N ARG A 4 9.33 31.34 -57.30
CA ARG A 4 10.06 30.67 -56.23
C ARG A 4 9.06 30.32 -55.12
N LEU A 5 8.95 29.06 -54.73
CA LEU A 5 8.21 28.68 -53.53
C LEU A 5 9.19 28.32 -52.41
N ILE A 6 8.96 28.98 -51.27
CA ILE A 6 9.92 29.14 -50.17
C ILE A 6 9.87 27.92 -49.25
N VAL A 7 11.04 27.47 -48.82
CA VAL A 7 11.18 26.40 -47.81
C VAL A 7 10.73 26.94 -46.45
N TYR A 8 9.67 26.37 -45.89
CA TYR A 8 9.34 26.50 -44.47
C TYR A 8 9.46 25.15 -43.77
N GLY A 9 10.65 24.90 -43.23
CA GLY A 9 10.89 23.76 -42.34
C GLY A 9 10.32 24.04 -40.95
N LEU A 10 9.07 23.63 -40.70
CA LEU A 10 8.50 23.62 -39.35
C LEU A 10 8.85 22.30 -38.65
N ALA A 11 10.06 22.21 -38.10
CA ALA A 11 10.44 21.11 -37.23
C ALA A 11 9.71 21.25 -35.89
N LEU A 12 8.51 20.65 -35.79
CA LEU A 12 7.80 20.51 -34.52
C LEU A 12 8.60 19.61 -33.57
N PHE A 13 9.37 20.24 -32.68
CA PHE A 13 9.84 19.60 -31.46
C PHE A 13 8.64 19.29 -30.57
N LEU A 14 8.09 18.07 -30.70
CA LEU A 14 7.29 17.50 -29.63
C LEU A 14 8.22 17.27 -28.44
N ALA A 15 8.27 18.24 -27.53
CA ALA A 15 8.76 18.04 -26.18
C ALA A 15 7.78 17.06 -25.49
N ALA A 16 8.02 15.76 -25.67
CA ALA A 16 7.37 14.74 -24.88
C ALA A 16 7.71 15.02 -23.41
N ALA A 17 6.72 15.53 -22.66
CA ALA A 17 6.84 15.62 -21.22
C ALA A 17 6.93 14.19 -20.69
N SER A 18 8.16 13.74 -20.45
CA SER A 18 8.42 12.49 -19.74
C SER A 18 7.79 12.62 -18.37
N ILE A 19 6.59 12.08 -18.21
CA ILE A 19 6.05 11.73 -16.90
C ILE A 19 6.98 10.64 -16.38
N ALA A 20 8.03 11.08 -15.68
CA ALA A 20 8.76 10.23 -14.77
C ALA A 20 7.73 9.76 -13.75
N ALA A 21 7.20 8.56 -13.97
CA ALA A 21 6.27 7.95 -13.04
C ALA A 21 6.93 7.98 -11.65
N ASP A 22 6.24 8.54 -10.66
CA ASP A 22 6.67 8.54 -9.28
C ASP A 22 6.51 7.11 -8.73
N ARG A 23 7.37 6.20 -9.20
CA ARG A 23 7.26 4.73 -9.05
C ARG A 23 7.43 4.25 -7.61
N GLY A 24 7.52 5.16 -6.64
CA GLY A 24 7.66 4.89 -5.22
C GLY A 24 6.42 5.21 -4.38
N ARG A 25 5.29 5.63 -4.97
CA ARG A 25 4.11 6.08 -4.22
C ARG A 25 2.79 5.63 -4.83
N TYR A 26 1.95 5.00 -4.01
CA TYR A 26 0.55 4.69 -4.33
C TYR A 26 -0.36 5.65 -3.57
N VAL A 27 -1.31 6.26 -4.28
CA VAL A 27 -2.32 7.17 -3.73
C VAL A 27 -3.68 6.68 -4.19
N ASP A 28 -4.59 6.44 -3.26
CA ASP A 28 -6.01 6.27 -3.55
C ASP A 28 -6.72 7.62 -3.27
N PRO A 29 -7.12 8.38 -4.30
CA PRO A 29 -7.75 9.69 -4.13
C PRO A 29 -9.21 9.61 -3.66
N ARG A 30 -9.83 8.43 -3.71
CA ARG A 30 -11.25 8.21 -3.41
C ARG A 30 -11.44 7.78 -1.96
N PHE A 31 -10.54 6.96 -1.43
CA PHE A 31 -10.44 6.68 0.02
C PHE A 31 -9.50 7.65 0.76
N GLY A 32 -8.72 8.47 0.04
CA GLY A 32 -7.93 9.56 0.61
C GLY A 32 -6.72 9.09 1.41
N PHE A 33 -5.95 8.11 0.89
CA PHE A 33 -4.73 7.62 1.53
C PHE A 33 -3.51 7.55 0.59
N VAL A 34 -2.34 7.45 1.21
CA VAL A 34 -1.05 7.28 0.54
C VAL A 34 -0.21 6.20 1.23
N ILE A 35 0.61 5.48 0.45
CA ILE A 35 1.70 4.63 0.92
C ILE A 35 2.89 4.73 -0.03
N ASP A 36 4.11 4.66 0.50
CA ASP A 36 5.32 4.63 -0.31
C ASP A 36 5.70 3.16 -0.60
N ILE A 37 5.59 2.75 -1.87
CA ILE A 37 5.89 1.39 -2.33
C ILE A 37 7.41 1.24 -2.48
N PRO A 38 8.05 0.23 -1.85
CA PRO A 38 9.49 0.02 -1.98
C PRO A 38 9.93 -0.22 -3.44
N SER A 39 11.12 0.27 -3.78
CA SER A 39 11.73 0.00 -5.08
C SER A 39 11.93 -1.51 -5.31
N GLY A 40 11.86 -1.93 -6.58
CA GLY A 40 11.94 -3.34 -6.95
C GLY A 40 10.63 -4.12 -6.80
N TYR A 41 9.51 -3.46 -6.47
CA TYR A 41 8.17 -4.04 -6.53
C TYR A 41 7.50 -3.66 -7.85
N ALA A 42 6.84 -4.63 -8.48
CA ALA A 42 6.04 -4.44 -9.70
C ALA A 42 4.57 -4.79 -9.42
N VAL A 43 3.64 -4.07 -10.05
CA VAL A 43 2.20 -4.37 -9.98
C VAL A 43 1.94 -5.70 -10.68
N THR A 44 1.27 -6.63 -10.00
CA THR A 44 0.82 -7.91 -10.57
C THR A 44 -0.68 -7.97 -10.81
N GLN A 45 -1.47 -7.15 -10.10
CA GLN A 45 -2.92 -7.05 -10.28
C GLN A 45 -3.41 -5.69 -9.76
N GLN A 46 -4.46 -5.17 -10.39
CA GLN A 46 -5.31 -4.11 -9.84
C GLN A 46 -6.71 -4.72 -9.67
N ALA A 47 -7.41 -4.41 -8.59
CA ALA A 47 -8.77 -4.89 -8.38
C ALA A 47 -9.73 -4.25 -9.39
N ASP A 48 -10.68 -5.01 -9.92
CA ASP A 48 -11.60 -4.56 -10.98
C ASP A 48 -12.48 -3.38 -10.55
N ASN A 49 -12.74 -3.24 -9.26
CA ASN A 49 -13.47 -2.12 -8.65
C ASN A 49 -12.58 -0.90 -8.30
N GLY A 50 -11.26 -1.01 -8.50
CA GLY A 50 -10.27 0.01 -8.18
C GLY A 50 -9.84 0.09 -6.70
N ASP A 51 -10.33 -0.80 -5.83
CA ASP A 51 -10.15 -0.70 -4.37
C ASP A 51 -8.76 -1.08 -3.85
N GLY A 52 -7.94 -1.73 -4.67
CA GLY A 52 -6.63 -2.19 -4.23
C GLY A 52 -5.72 -2.71 -5.34
N TRP A 53 -4.43 -2.74 -5.04
CA TRP A 53 -3.35 -3.15 -5.93
C TRP A 53 -2.51 -4.23 -5.25
N ASN A 54 -2.18 -5.28 -6.01
CA ASN A 54 -1.22 -6.30 -5.62
C ASN A 54 0.12 -6.06 -6.31
N TYR A 55 1.20 -6.15 -5.54
CA TYR A 55 2.57 -5.99 -5.98
C TYR A 55 3.39 -7.23 -5.63
N ARG A 56 4.47 -7.46 -6.37
CA ARG A 56 5.46 -8.51 -6.11
C ARG A 56 6.88 -7.98 -6.24
N SER A 57 7.80 -8.44 -5.38
CA SER A 57 9.24 -8.14 -5.50
C SER A 57 9.83 -8.71 -6.80
N ALA A 58 10.92 -8.10 -7.28
CA ALA A 58 11.59 -8.51 -8.51
C ALA A 58 12.13 -9.96 -8.48
N ASP A 59 12.43 -10.50 -7.29
CA ASP A 59 12.83 -11.90 -7.10
C ASP A 59 11.63 -12.86 -6.89
N GLY A 60 10.41 -12.33 -6.95
CA GLY A 60 9.15 -13.08 -6.86
C GLY A 60 8.69 -13.44 -5.44
N LYS A 61 9.56 -13.31 -4.43
CA LYS A 61 9.38 -13.93 -3.09
C LYS A 61 8.50 -13.14 -2.14
N VAL A 62 8.33 -11.83 -2.34
CA VAL A 62 7.55 -10.98 -1.45
C VAL A 62 6.34 -10.44 -2.20
N THR A 63 5.16 -10.53 -1.58
CA THR A 63 3.93 -9.92 -2.07
C THR A 63 3.44 -8.83 -1.13
N LEU A 64 2.92 -7.75 -1.71
CA LEU A 64 2.30 -6.64 -1.00
C LEU A 64 0.92 -6.41 -1.61
N ALA A 65 -0.13 -6.59 -0.82
CA ALA A 65 -1.49 -6.15 -1.17
C ALA A 65 -1.77 -4.83 -0.45
N VAL A 66 -2.33 -3.83 -1.14
CA VAL A 66 -2.78 -2.56 -0.54
C VAL A 66 -4.19 -2.28 -1.02
N TRP A 67 -5.12 -1.98 -0.11
CA TRP A 67 -6.51 -1.69 -0.45
C TRP A 67 -7.20 -0.80 0.60
N ALA A 68 -8.43 -0.38 0.34
CA ALA A 68 -9.31 0.25 1.34
C ALA A 68 -10.77 -0.19 1.18
N GLN A 69 -11.57 0.02 2.22
CA GLN A 69 -13.02 -0.24 2.22
C GLN A 69 -13.74 0.67 3.23
N HIS A 70 -15.06 0.85 3.07
CA HIS A 70 -15.89 1.43 4.13
C HIS A 70 -16.21 0.37 5.20
N LEU A 71 -16.16 0.76 6.48
CA LEU A 71 -16.38 -0.14 7.63
C LEU A 71 -17.86 -0.45 7.90
N GLY A 72 -18.80 0.14 7.15
CA GLY A 72 -20.24 -0.11 7.30
C GLY A 72 -20.81 0.25 8.68
N GLY A 73 -20.18 1.22 9.37
CA GLY A 73 -20.55 1.61 10.75
C GLY A 73 -19.81 0.85 11.85
N LYS A 74 -18.99 -0.17 11.53
CA LYS A 74 -18.06 -0.79 12.49
C LYS A 74 -16.93 0.17 12.86
N SER A 75 -16.37 0.00 14.07
CA SER A 75 -15.10 0.63 14.43
C SER A 75 -13.93 -0.09 13.76
N LEU A 76 -12.80 0.62 13.57
CA LEU A 76 -11.58 -0.02 13.05
C LEU A 76 -11.11 -1.17 13.95
N ARG A 77 -11.22 -1.03 15.28
CA ARG A 77 -10.83 -2.08 16.24
C ARG A 77 -11.69 -3.33 16.05
N THR A 78 -13.00 -3.17 15.86
CA THR A 78 -13.93 -4.28 15.58
C THR A 78 -13.55 -5.02 14.31
N GLU A 79 -13.38 -4.30 13.19
CA GLU A 79 -12.97 -4.89 11.91
C GLU A 79 -11.59 -5.57 11.98
N ALA A 80 -10.62 -4.96 12.67
CA ALA A 80 -9.28 -5.51 12.82
C ALA A 80 -9.28 -6.79 13.66
N ALA A 81 -10.11 -6.87 14.69
CA ALA A 81 -10.29 -8.06 15.53
C ALA A 81 -11.00 -9.19 14.76
N GLU A 82 -12.07 -8.90 14.02
CA GLU A 82 -12.74 -9.87 13.15
C GLU A 82 -11.75 -10.47 12.12
N ARG A 83 -10.93 -9.63 11.49
CA ARG A 83 -9.88 -10.08 10.56
C ARG A 83 -8.78 -10.88 11.26
N LEU A 84 -8.42 -10.55 12.50
CA LEU A 84 -7.43 -11.32 13.27
C LEU A 84 -7.93 -12.73 13.58
N GLU A 85 -9.19 -12.87 14.01
CA GLU A 85 -9.79 -14.18 14.25
C GLU A 85 -9.90 -15.01 12.96
N TRP A 86 -10.12 -14.37 11.80
CA TRP A 86 -10.00 -15.05 10.50
C TRP A 86 -8.59 -15.60 10.26
N TYR A 87 -7.52 -14.84 10.51
CA TYR A 87 -6.14 -15.34 10.36
C TYR A 87 -5.86 -16.51 11.31
N LYS A 88 -6.31 -16.45 12.56
CA LYS A 88 -6.19 -17.57 13.52
C LYS A 88 -6.98 -18.80 13.06
N GLY A 89 -8.19 -18.61 12.55
CA GLY A 89 -9.04 -19.67 12.00
C GLY A 89 -8.47 -20.33 10.73
N ASP A 90 -7.76 -19.57 9.90
CA ASP A 90 -6.96 -20.09 8.78
C ASP A 90 -5.65 -20.77 9.24
N GLY A 91 -5.39 -20.85 10.55
CA GLY A 91 -4.24 -21.59 11.11
C GLY A 91 -2.92 -20.83 11.07
N TRP A 92 -2.95 -19.49 11.03
CA TRP A 92 -1.75 -18.68 11.24
C TRP A 92 -1.37 -18.60 12.71
N ASN A 93 -0.11 -18.91 13.02
CA ASN A 93 0.44 -18.68 14.34
C ASN A 93 0.79 -17.18 14.51
N VAL A 94 -0.17 -16.39 15.00
CA VAL A 94 0.01 -14.95 15.24
C VAL A 94 0.83 -14.74 16.52
N THR A 95 2.00 -14.12 16.37
CA THR A 95 2.96 -13.89 17.48
C THR A 95 3.15 -12.41 17.83
N TYR A 96 2.60 -11.51 17.02
CA TYR A 96 2.59 -10.07 17.27
C TYR A 96 1.20 -9.49 16.99
N GLN A 97 0.66 -8.70 17.92
CA GLN A 97 -0.57 -7.93 17.78
C GLN A 97 -0.44 -6.61 18.54
N ARG A 98 -0.83 -5.50 17.90
CA ARG A 98 -1.02 -4.18 18.53
C ARG A 98 -2.17 -3.45 17.84
N GLU A 99 -3.02 -2.80 18.62
CA GLU A 99 -4.20 -2.11 18.13
C GLU A 99 -4.55 -0.87 18.95
N THR A 100 -5.23 0.06 18.29
CA THR A 100 -5.74 1.33 18.80
C THR A 100 -7.04 1.67 18.05
N ASP A 101 -7.72 2.76 18.39
CA ASP A 101 -8.88 3.21 17.63
C ASP A 101 -8.54 3.69 16.20
N GLY A 102 -7.32 4.20 16.00
CA GLY A 102 -6.88 4.76 14.72
C GLY A 102 -6.04 3.82 13.85
N TRP A 103 -5.52 2.71 14.40
CA TRP A 103 -4.73 1.74 13.66
C TRP A 103 -4.64 0.36 14.33
N ALA A 104 -4.39 -0.67 13.52
CA ALA A 104 -4.02 -2.01 13.97
C ALA A 104 -2.82 -2.57 13.17
N SER A 105 -2.03 -3.44 13.80
CA SER A 105 -0.97 -4.22 13.19
C SER A 105 -0.87 -5.60 13.84
N TYR A 106 -0.69 -6.64 13.05
CA TYR A 106 -0.35 -7.97 13.56
C TYR A 106 0.46 -8.78 12.55
N SER A 107 1.18 -9.79 13.05
CA SER A 107 2.07 -10.62 12.25
C SER A 107 2.15 -12.04 12.82
N GLY A 108 2.30 -13.01 11.93
CA GLY A 108 2.32 -14.43 12.27
C GLY A 108 2.97 -15.27 11.18
N LEU A 109 3.08 -16.57 11.45
CA LEU A 109 3.77 -17.55 10.62
C LEU A 109 2.82 -18.69 10.23
N LYS A 110 2.82 -19.09 8.96
CA LYS A 110 2.14 -20.30 8.45
C LYS A 110 3.00 -20.92 7.35
N ALA A 111 3.31 -22.21 7.48
CA ALA A 111 4.08 -22.98 6.49
C ALA A 111 5.36 -22.28 5.94
N GLY A 112 6.15 -21.67 6.83
CA GLY A 112 7.39 -20.96 6.45
C GLY A 112 7.20 -19.58 5.80
N THR A 113 5.97 -19.08 5.72
CA THR A 113 5.62 -17.73 5.26
C THR A 113 5.21 -16.87 6.46
N ILE A 114 5.80 -15.68 6.58
CA ILE A 114 5.37 -14.64 7.51
C ILE A 114 4.41 -13.69 6.78
N PHE A 115 3.33 -13.30 7.45
CA PHE A 115 2.53 -12.13 7.05
C PHE A 115 2.74 -10.98 8.03
N TYR A 116 2.64 -9.74 7.54
CA TYR A 116 2.45 -8.54 8.34
C TYR A 116 1.23 -7.79 7.81
N TYR A 117 0.18 -7.71 8.63
CA TYR A 117 -1.03 -6.95 8.37
C TYR A 117 -0.94 -5.58 9.02
N ARG A 118 -1.42 -4.56 8.32
CA ARG A 118 -1.56 -3.18 8.78
C ARG A 118 -2.94 -2.66 8.41
N ALA A 119 -3.60 -1.98 9.34
CA ALA A 119 -4.80 -1.18 9.07
C ALA A 119 -4.66 0.23 9.67
N VAL A 120 -5.19 1.24 8.98
CA VAL A 120 -5.29 2.63 9.45
C VAL A 120 -6.70 3.17 9.20
N ALA A 121 -7.21 3.94 10.17
CA ALA A 121 -8.47 4.66 10.01
C ALA A 121 -8.30 5.77 8.97
N LEU A 122 -9.28 5.90 8.08
CA LEU A 122 -9.40 6.97 7.10
C LEU A 122 -10.61 7.85 7.45
N CYS A 123 -10.94 8.79 6.57
CA CYS A 123 -12.14 9.62 6.71
C CYS A 123 -13.41 8.80 6.39
N ASP A 124 -14.58 9.36 6.72
CA ASP A 124 -15.91 8.85 6.31
C ASP A 124 -16.18 7.37 6.63
N GLY A 125 -15.69 6.93 7.80
CA GLY A 125 -15.85 5.56 8.28
C GLY A 125 -15.15 4.52 7.40
N ALA A 126 -14.15 4.92 6.62
CA ALA A 126 -13.32 4.01 5.84
C ALA A 126 -12.03 3.61 6.59
N ALA A 127 -11.41 2.55 6.10
CA ALA A 127 -10.09 2.12 6.54
C ALA A 127 -9.25 1.67 5.35
N GLY A 128 -7.96 1.96 5.43
CA GLY A 128 -6.95 1.46 4.51
C GLY A 128 -6.18 0.30 5.13
N TYR A 129 -5.74 -0.63 4.30
CA TYR A 129 -4.98 -1.79 4.70
C TYR A 129 -3.74 -1.99 3.82
N PHE A 130 -2.72 -2.63 4.39
CA PHE A 130 -1.80 -3.43 3.60
C PHE A 130 -1.50 -4.79 4.26
N VAL A 131 -1.21 -5.78 3.43
CA VAL A 131 -0.66 -7.08 3.84
C VAL A 131 0.62 -7.33 3.08
N LEU A 132 1.68 -7.64 3.81
CA LEU A 132 2.98 -8.02 3.28
C LEU A 132 3.25 -9.48 3.63
N GLU A 133 3.53 -10.33 2.64
CA GLU A 133 3.84 -11.75 2.84
C GLU A 133 5.21 -12.10 2.26
N PHE A 134 6.02 -12.84 3.02
CA PHE A 134 7.39 -13.21 2.65
C PHE A 134 7.85 -14.49 3.36
N PRO A 135 8.79 -15.27 2.78
CA PRO A 135 9.42 -16.39 3.45
C PRO A 135 10.09 -15.99 4.77
N GLU A 136 9.96 -16.82 5.81
CA GLU A 136 10.53 -16.59 7.15
C GLU A 136 12.03 -16.27 7.12
N GLY A 137 12.78 -16.93 6.23
CA GLY A 137 14.22 -16.69 6.06
C GLY A 137 14.59 -15.27 5.58
N LEU A 138 13.64 -14.49 5.05
CA LEU A 138 13.85 -13.08 4.67
C LEU A 138 13.55 -12.09 5.80
N LYS A 139 13.13 -12.56 6.99
CA LYS A 139 12.72 -11.68 8.10
C LYS A 139 13.72 -10.55 8.41
N PRO A 140 15.05 -10.77 8.50
CA PRO A 140 16.01 -9.69 8.77
C PRO A 140 16.04 -8.62 7.66
N ASP A 141 15.96 -9.03 6.39
CA ASP A 141 15.96 -8.13 5.24
C ASP A 141 14.66 -7.32 5.15
N MET A 142 13.56 -7.89 5.66
CA MET A 142 12.21 -7.32 5.60
C MET A 142 11.88 -6.33 6.72
N GLU A 143 12.71 -6.19 7.76
CA GLU A 143 12.53 -5.19 8.83
C GLU A 143 12.45 -3.75 8.26
N LYS A 144 13.46 -3.33 7.50
CA LYS A 144 13.55 -1.96 6.95
C LYS A 144 12.44 -1.68 5.91
N PRO A 145 12.12 -2.57 4.95
CA PRO A 145 10.95 -2.42 4.07
C PRO A 145 9.63 -2.29 4.84
N THR A 146 9.38 -3.15 5.84
CA THR A 146 8.14 -3.13 6.64
C THR A 146 8.00 -1.80 7.38
N LEU A 147 9.08 -1.30 8.00
CA LEU A 147 9.06 -0.01 8.68
C LEU A 147 8.84 1.18 7.73
N ARG A 148 9.30 1.12 6.47
CA ARG A 148 8.98 2.15 5.47
C ARG A 148 7.51 2.14 5.06
N LEU A 149 6.91 0.96 4.87
CA LEU A 149 5.48 0.81 4.61
C LEU A 149 4.66 1.35 5.79
N VAL A 150 4.97 0.94 7.04
CA VAL A 150 4.27 1.41 8.25
C VAL A 150 4.34 2.92 8.44
N ARG A 151 5.48 3.56 8.13
CA ARG A 151 5.68 5.01 8.30
C ARG A 151 5.06 5.86 7.20
N SER A 152 5.04 5.36 5.97
CA SER A 152 4.46 6.08 4.83
C SER A 152 2.95 5.92 4.74
N PHE A 153 2.38 4.85 5.31
CA PHE A 153 0.96 4.55 5.21
C PHE A 153 0.08 5.40 6.12
N ARG A 154 -0.65 6.34 5.52
CA ARG A 154 -1.47 7.35 6.22
C ARG A 154 -2.56 7.94 5.31
N PRO A 155 -3.61 8.58 5.85
CA PRO A 155 -4.46 9.43 5.05
C PRO A 155 -3.71 10.65 4.48
N VAL A 156 -4.20 11.19 3.38
CA VAL A 156 -3.71 12.46 2.80
C VAL A 156 -4.37 13.71 3.40
N GLY A 157 -5.47 13.53 4.16
CA GLY A 157 -6.19 14.60 4.87
C GLY A 157 -6.23 14.40 6.39
N GLY A 158 -6.58 15.47 7.13
CA GLY A 158 -6.62 15.50 8.59
C GLY A 158 -7.83 14.79 9.21
N CYS A 159 -8.02 13.51 8.93
CA CYS A 159 -9.08 12.69 9.52
C CYS A 159 -8.86 12.57 11.05
N ALA A 160 -9.83 12.99 11.87
CA ALA A 160 -9.68 13.09 13.32
C ALA A 160 -9.38 11.74 14.04
N SER A 161 -9.69 10.62 13.40
CA SER A 161 -9.43 9.26 13.89
C SER A 161 -8.08 8.69 13.46
N ALA A 162 -7.32 9.38 12.61
CA ALA A 162 -6.08 8.85 12.06
C ALA A 162 -4.85 9.09 12.96
N PRO A 163 -3.84 8.20 12.95
CA PRO A 163 -2.63 8.40 13.74
C PRO A 163 -1.81 9.60 13.24
N THR A 164 -1.65 10.60 14.09
CA THR A 164 -0.76 11.77 13.87
C THR A 164 0.72 11.41 13.91
N VAL A 165 1.07 10.23 14.45
CA VAL A 165 2.44 9.71 14.55
C VAL A 165 2.41 8.21 14.19
N ALA A 166 3.35 7.77 13.35
CA ALA A 166 3.49 6.35 13.02
C ALA A 166 3.79 5.51 14.28
N PRO A 167 3.31 4.26 14.37
CA PRO A 167 3.60 3.39 15.51
C PRO A 167 5.11 3.28 15.77
N ALA A 168 5.49 3.17 17.04
CA ALA A 168 6.86 2.86 17.40
C ALA A 168 7.27 1.52 16.75
N ALA A 169 8.43 1.54 16.09
CA ALA A 169 9.09 0.33 15.64
C ALA A 169 9.50 -0.49 16.86
N ASN A 170 9.16 -1.79 16.85
CA ASN A 170 9.82 -2.80 17.65
C ASN A 170 10.78 -3.56 16.72
#